data_AF-A0A417YWU8-F1
#
_entry.id   AF-A0A417YWU8-F1
#
_cell.length_a   1.000
_cell.length_b   1.000
_cell.length_c   1.000
_cell.angle_alpha   90.00
_cell.angle_beta   90.00
_cell.angle_gamma   90.00
#
_symmetry.space_group_name_H-M   'P 1'
#
loop_
_entity.id
_entity.type
_entity.pdbx_description
1 polymer ?
#
loop_
_entity_poly.entity_id
_entity_poly.type
_entity_poly.pdbx_seq_one_letter_code
_entity_poly.pdbx_strand_id
1 'polypeptide(L)'
;MIAKNNETEPVAEKRLGFTIGLHLFLIVGASMPEDGFFFWLAINLSVEALLVFRVLTMWNRYKHDTKRYYSIQAYWMLIGFSIYTTMPFVRMSYVTPAFWPVLIGTLLLFLLGHLLKERIGKIFVNPRKIKQLVMWPTALAGIIIIGIAIMAVLRFQSVDENVGLAVFLYMLGVFSIFTATPFSLTEEVFEKLKAE
;
A
#
# COMPACT_ATOMS: atom_id res chain seq x y z
N MET A 1 -37.01 -14.96 -21.60
CA MET A 1 -35.61 -14.82 -21.16
C MET A 1 -35.51 -13.56 -20.32
N ILE A 2 -35.63 -13.68 -19.00
CA ILE A 2 -35.55 -12.53 -18.08
C ILE A 2 -34.20 -12.63 -17.35
N ALA A 3 -33.50 -11.50 -17.31
CA ALA A 3 -32.09 -11.37 -16.99
C ALA A 3 -31.72 -11.83 -15.57
N LYS A 4 -30.61 -12.56 -15.49
CA LYS A 4 -29.93 -12.99 -14.28
C LYS A 4 -29.04 -11.85 -13.78
N ASN A 5 -29.59 -10.91 -13.00
CA ASN A 5 -28.87 -9.70 -12.55
C ASN A 5 -28.83 -9.44 -11.02
N ASN A 6 -29.18 -10.41 -10.16
CA ASN A 6 -29.29 -10.16 -8.70
C ASN A 6 -28.23 -10.83 -7.80
N GLU A 7 -27.23 -11.53 -8.34
CA GLU A 7 -26.26 -12.26 -7.50
C GLU A 7 -24.95 -11.49 -7.23
N THR A 8 -24.65 -10.43 -7.97
CA THR A 8 -23.35 -9.72 -7.89
C THR A 8 -23.31 -8.59 -6.85
N GLU A 9 -24.42 -7.90 -6.61
CA GLU A 9 -24.52 -6.81 -5.62
C GLU A 9 -24.20 -7.23 -4.17
N PRO A 10 -24.70 -8.36 -3.62
CA PRO A 10 -24.44 -8.70 -2.21
C PRO A 10 -22.98 -9.02 -1.92
N VAL A 11 -22.18 -9.37 -2.93
CA VAL A 11 -20.74 -9.63 -2.76
C VAL A 11 -19.95 -8.32 -2.74
N ALA A 12 -20.34 -7.32 -3.56
CA ALA A 12 -19.68 -6.03 -3.59
C ALA A 12 -19.84 -5.28 -2.26
N GLU A 13 -21.05 -5.28 -1.68
CA GLU A 13 -21.34 -4.61 -0.40
C GLU A 13 -20.59 -5.23 0.78
N LYS A 14 -20.56 -6.57 0.87
CA LYS A 14 -19.82 -7.27 1.93
C LYS A 14 -18.33 -6.92 1.91
N ARG A 15 -17.75 -6.82 0.72
CA ARG A 15 -16.34 -6.47 0.60
C ARG A 15 -16.08 -4.99 0.89
N LEU A 16 -16.97 -4.09 0.46
CA LEU A 16 -16.89 -2.67 0.83
C LEU A 16 -16.77 -2.53 2.35
N GLY A 17 -17.66 -3.20 3.09
CA GLY A 17 -17.63 -3.25 4.54
C GLY A 17 -16.31 -3.82 5.08
N PHE A 18 -15.79 -4.91 4.49
CA PHE A 18 -14.51 -5.50 4.88
C PHE A 18 -13.33 -4.54 4.67
N THR A 19 -13.23 -3.86 3.53
CA THR A 19 -12.13 -2.92 3.24
C THR A 19 -12.15 -1.74 4.22
N ILE A 20 -13.33 -1.15 4.45
CA ILE A 20 -13.48 -0.06 5.42
C ILE A 20 -13.14 -0.56 6.83
N GLY A 21 -13.66 -1.73 7.23
CA GLY A 21 -13.35 -2.33 8.53
C GLY A 21 -11.86 -2.60 8.74
N LEU A 22 -11.17 -3.10 7.71
CA LEU A 22 -9.72 -3.31 7.74
C LEU A 22 -8.97 -2.01 7.95
N HIS A 23 -9.30 -0.96 7.20
CA HIS A 23 -8.64 0.34 7.36
C HIS A 23 -8.90 0.97 8.72
N LEU A 24 -10.14 0.87 9.24
CA LEU A 24 -10.48 1.29 10.59
C LEU A 24 -9.72 0.52 11.68
N PHE A 25 -9.39 -0.75 11.44
CA PHE A 25 -8.51 -1.51 12.33
C PHE A 25 -7.06 -1.02 12.25
N LEU A 26 -6.56 -0.78 11.02
CA LEU A 26 -5.20 -0.33 10.78
C LEU A 26 -4.92 1.07 11.34
N ILE A 27 -5.89 1.99 11.30
CA ILE A 27 -5.74 3.32 11.91
C ILE A 27 -5.61 3.24 13.43
N VAL A 28 -6.29 2.30 14.10
CA VAL A 28 -6.15 2.09 15.54
C VAL A 28 -4.73 1.63 15.87
N GLY A 29 -4.22 0.64 15.15
CA GLY A 29 -2.84 0.17 15.31
C GLY A 29 -1.81 1.24 14.95
N ALA A 30 -2.10 2.04 13.93
CA ALA A 30 -1.24 3.16 13.57
C ALA A 30 -1.33 4.28 14.60
N SER A 31 -2.40 4.47 15.38
CA SER A 31 -2.58 5.62 16.29
C SER A 31 -2.31 5.27 17.75
N MET A 32 -1.31 4.45 18.06
CA MET A 32 -0.99 4.14 19.46
C MET A 32 -0.75 5.41 20.29
N PRO A 33 -1.22 5.45 21.56
CA PRO A 33 -1.13 6.63 22.41
C PRO A 33 0.31 6.86 22.87
N GLU A 34 1.02 7.67 22.09
CA GLU A 34 2.38 8.16 22.35
C GLU A 34 2.38 9.69 22.34
N ASP A 35 3.55 10.30 22.52
CA ASP A 35 3.71 11.75 22.40
C ASP A 35 3.19 12.26 21.05
N GLY A 36 2.38 13.33 21.09
CA GLY A 36 1.75 13.86 19.90
C GLY A 36 0.59 13.00 19.34
N PHE A 37 0.00 12.11 20.13
CA PHE A 37 -1.16 11.28 19.75
C PHE A 37 -2.22 12.04 18.96
N PHE A 38 -2.72 13.19 19.45
CA PHE A 38 -3.78 13.94 18.78
C PHE A 38 -3.34 14.52 17.42
N PHE A 39 -2.07 14.93 17.29
CA PHE A 39 -1.51 15.42 16.03
C PHE A 39 -1.50 14.28 14.98
N TRP A 40 -0.98 13.11 15.36
CA TRP A 40 -0.92 11.96 14.47
C TRP A 40 -2.29 11.36 14.16
N LEU A 41 -3.19 11.33 15.13
CA LEU A 41 -4.57 10.89 14.94
C LEU A 41 -5.28 11.75 13.89
N ALA A 42 -5.13 13.07 13.95
CA ALA A 42 -5.72 13.97 12.95
C ALA A 42 -5.18 13.69 11.53
N ILE A 43 -3.88 13.44 11.39
CA ILE A 43 -3.27 13.06 10.10
C ILE A 43 -3.84 11.72 9.61
N ASN A 44 -3.88 10.70 10.47
CA ASN A 44 -4.37 9.38 10.06
C ASN A 44 -5.86 9.43 9.69
N LEU A 45 -6.69 10.15 10.45
CA LEU A 45 -8.11 10.31 10.14
C LEU A 45 -8.32 11.04 8.81
N SER A 46 -7.47 12.02 8.50
CA SER A 46 -7.50 12.72 7.22
C SER A 46 -7.18 11.79 6.06
N VAL A 47 -6.13 10.96 6.21
CA VAL A 47 -5.79 9.93 5.22
C VAL A 47 -6.91 8.90 5.09
N GLU A 48 -7.49 8.45 6.20
CA GLU A 48 -8.59 7.48 6.21
C GLU A 48 -9.81 8.01 5.49
N ALA A 49 -10.21 9.25 5.78
CA ALA A 49 -11.32 9.90 5.11
C ALA A 49 -11.10 9.93 3.59
N LEU A 50 -9.88 10.20 3.12
CA LEU A 50 -9.54 10.16 1.70
C LEU A 50 -9.61 8.74 1.12
N LEU A 51 -9.11 7.73 1.82
CA LEU A 51 -9.17 6.33 1.39
C LEU A 51 -10.62 5.84 1.31
N VAL A 52 -11.42 6.06 2.35
CA VAL A 52 -12.85 5.69 2.40
C VAL A 52 -13.62 6.40 1.30
N PHE A 53 -13.39 7.71 1.12
CA PHE A 53 -14.00 8.47 0.03
C PHE A 53 -13.67 7.86 -1.34
N ARG A 54 -12.41 7.47 -1.58
CA ARG A 54 -12.02 6.81 -2.82
C ARG A 54 -12.67 5.44 -2.98
N VAL A 55 -12.71 4.63 -1.93
CA VAL A 55 -13.36 3.31 -1.98
C VAL A 55 -14.87 3.45 -2.27
N LEU A 56 -15.56 4.40 -1.64
CA LEU A 56 -16.99 4.66 -1.85
C LEU A 56 -17.28 5.17 -3.27
N THR A 57 -16.48 6.11 -3.78
CA THR A 57 -16.65 6.61 -5.15
C THR A 57 -16.41 5.52 -6.20
N MET A 58 -15.45 4.62 -5.96
CA MET A 58 -15.19 3.48 -6.85
C MET A 58 -16.27 2.42 -6.76
N TRP A 59 -16.81 2.13 -5.56
CA TRP A 59 -17.96 1.25 -5.41
C TRP A 59 -19.16 1.77 -6.20
N ASN A 60 -19.51 3.05 -6.07
CA ASN A 60 -20.64 3.61 -6.80
C ASN A 60 -20.44 3.53 -8.33
N ARG A 61 -19.19 3.66 -8.81
CA ARG A 61 -18.87 3.60 -10.24
C ARG A 61 -18.83 2.18 -10.81
N TYR A 62 -18.29 1.21 -10.07
CA TYR A 62 -17.95 -0.12 -10.60
C TYR A 62 -18.74 -1.27 -9.96
N LYS A 63 -19.73 -1.02 -9.09
CA LYS A 63 -20.50 -2.09 -8.42
C LYS A 63 -21.11 -3.15 -9.35
N HIS A 64 -21.35 -2.82 -10.62
CA HIS A 64 -21.88 -3.74 -11.62
C HIS A 64 -20.80 -4.44 -12.46
N ASP A 65 -19.57 -3.93 -12.47
CA ASP A 65 -18.39 -4.56 -13.10
C ASP A 65 -17.55 -5.21 -12.00
N THR A 66 -17.90 -6.46 -11.69
CA THR A 66 -17.30 -7.19 -10.57
C THR A 66 -15.79 -7.33 -10.69
N LYS A 67 -15.26 -7.63 -11.88
CA LYS A 67 -13.81 -7.78 -12.09
C LYS A 67 -13.08 -6.47 -11.80
N ARG A 68 -13.52 -5.37 -12.40
CA ARG A 68 -12.87 -4.05 -12.21
C ARG A 68 -13.01 -3.58 -10.78
N TYR A 69 -14.18 -3.78 -10.18
CA TYR A 69 -14.42 -3.47 -8.78
C TYR A 69 -13.47 -4.23 -7.86
N TYR A 70 -13.31 -5.55 -8.02
CA TYR A 70 -12.42 -6.35 -7.17
C TYR A 70 -10.96 -5.91 -7.30
N SER A 71 -10.50 -5.63 -8.52
CA SER A 71 -9.13 -5.17 -8.73
C SER A 71 -8.88 -3.83 -8.04
N ILE A 72 -9.75 -2.83 -8.27
CA ILE A 72 -9.62 -1.50 -7.65
C ILE A 72 -9.75 -1.58 -6.12
N GLN A 73 -10.61 -2.45 -5.61
CA GLN A 73 -10.78 -2.65 -4.19
C GLN A 73 -9.52 -3.24 -3.54
N ALA A 74 -8.94 -4.29 -4.14
CA ALA A 74 -7.68 -4.87 -3.68
C ALA A 74 -6.56 -3.83 -3.72
N TYR A 75 -6.51 -2.99 -4.75
CA TYR A 75 -5.59 -1.86 -4.84
C TYR A 75 -5.73 -0.92 -3.64
N TRP A 76 -6.93 -0.38 -3.36
CA TRP A 76 -7.13 0.57 -2.26
C TRP A 76 -6.88 -0.05 -0.88
N MET A 77 -7.21 -1.35 -0.73
CA MET A 77 -6.91 -2.11 0.48
C MET A 77 -5.41 -2.21 0.76
N LEU A 78 -4.61 -2.53 -0.26
CA LEU A 78 -3.16 -2.64 -0.14
C LEU A 78 -2.47 -1.27 0.00
N ILE A 79 -3.03 -0.22 -0.62
CA ILE A 79 -2.56 1.15 -0.42
C ILE A 79 -2.81 1.61 1.03
N GLY A 80 -4.01 1.38 1.57
CA GLY A 80 -4.30 1.69 2.97
C GLY A 80 -3.39 0.91 3.92
N PHE A 81 -3.23 -0.40 3.69
CA PHE A 81 -2.28 -1.23 4.41
C PHE A 81 -0.86 -0.65 4.38
N SER A 82 -0.37 -0.27 3.20
CA SER A 82 0.96 0.31 3.02
C SER A 82 1.16 1.59 3.82
N ILE A 83 0.20 2.52 3.77
CA ILE A 83 0.31 3.80 4.47
C ILE A 83 0.37 3.57 5.98
N TYR A 84 -0.56 2.77 6.52
CA TYR A 84 -0.62 2.57 7.98
C TYR A 84 0.53 1.71 8.52
N THR A 85 1.07 0.78 7.74
CA THR A 85 2.23 -0.03 8.16
C THR A 85 3.56 0.70 8.03
N THR A 86 3.70 1.66 7.10
CA THR A 86 4.90 2.51 7.06
C THR A 86 4.92 3.59 8.15
N MET A 87 3.74 3.97 8.66
CA MET A 87 3.57 5.09 9.57
C MET A 87 4.38 5.00 10.88
N PRO A 88 4.43 3.87 11.62
CA PRO A 88 5.20 3.80 12.86
C PRO A 88 6.66 4.23 12.69
N PHE A 89 7.30 3.79 11.61
CA PHE A 89 8.69 4.14 11.33
C PHE A 89 8.89 5.61 10.95
N VAL A 90 7.98 6.16 10.14
CA VAL A 90 7.99 7.59 9.80
C VAL A 90 7.85 8.44 11.07
N ARG A 91 7.00 8.02 12.01
CA ARG A 91 6.82 8.71 13.30
C ARG A 91 8.00 8.59 14.23
N MET A 92 8.63 7.43 14.34
CA MET A 92 9.85 7.27 15.13
C MET A 92 10.96 8.22 14.67
N SER A 93 10.99 8.57 13.38
CA SER A 93 11.94 9.55 12.86
C SER A 93 11.52 11.01 13.10
N TYR A 94 10.31 11.29 13.57
CA TYR A 94 9.80 12.64 13.78
C TYR A 94 10.65 13.42 14.79
N VAL A 95 10.82 14.73 14.57
CA VAL A 95 11.73 15.61 15.34
C VAL A 95 13.23 15.28 15.17
N THR A 96 13.60 14.20 14.46
CA THR A 96 14.99 13.92 14.11
C THR A 96 15.36 14.47 12.72
N PRO A 97 16.65 14.72 12.42
CA PRO A 97 17.10 15.07 11.08
C PRO A 97 16.78 14.00 10.01
N ALA A 98 16.56 12.74 10.41
CA ALA A 98 16.22 11.65 9.52
C ALA A 98 14.77 11.70 9.02
N PHE A 99 13.90 12.50 9.65
CA PHE A 99 12.48 12.60 9.28
C PHE A 99 12.26 12.93 7.80
N TRP A 100 12.88 14.01 7.32
CA TRP A 100 12.66 14.49 5.95
C TRP A 100 13.15 13.49 4.89
N PRO A 101 14.38 12.93 4.99
CA PRO A 101 14.81 11.87 4.09
C PRO A 101 13.88 10.65 4.09
N VAL A 102 13.43 10.19 5.26
CA VAL A 102 12.53 9.02 5.37
C VAL A 102 11.17 9.33 4.73
N LEU A 103 10.58 10.48 5.03
CA LEU A 103 9.29 10.91 4.46
C LEU A 103 9.38 11.07 2.94
N ILE A 104 10.37 11.81 2.44
CA ILE A 104 10.57 12.04 1.00
C ILE A 104 10.86 10.71 0.30
N GLY A 105 11.72 9.87 0.87
CA GLY A 105 12.00 8.53 0.34
C GLY A 105 10.76 7.67 0.24
N THR A 106 9.89 7.70 1.26
CA THR A 106 8.61 6.99 1.25
C THR A 106 7.71 7.50 0.12
N LEU A 107 7.55 8.82 0.00
CA LEU A 107 6.74 9.43 -1.07
C LEU A 107 7.29 9.11 -2.47
N LEU A 108 8.61 9.09 -2.64
CA LEU A 108 9.26 8.68 -3.89
C LEU A 108 9.02 7.20 -4.20
N LEU A 109 9.02 6.32 -3.20
CA LEU A 109 8.69 4.90 -3.39
C LEU A 109 7.22 4.72 -3.80
N PHE A 110 6.30 5.49 -3.20
CA PHE A 110 4.91 5.55 -3.65
C PHE A 110 4.81 5.97 -5.11
N LEU A 111 5.46 7.08 -5.49
CA LEU A 111 5.48 7.56 -6.87
C LEU A 111 6.08 6.52 -7.82
N LEU A 112 7.21 5.92 -7.45
CA LEU A 112 7.91 4.92 -8.25
C LEU A 112 7.06 3.68 -8.49
N GLY A 113 6.36 3.18 -7.46
CA GLY A 113 5.44 2.05 -7.62
C GLY A 113 4.36 2.34 -8.66
N HIS A 114 3.81 3.56 -8.67
CA HIS A 114 2.79 3.97 -9.63
C HIS A 114 3.34 4.19 -11.04
N LEU A 115 4.55 4.74 -11.17
CA LEU A 115 5.22 4.92 -12.46
C LEU A 115 5.62 3.57 -13.09
N LEU A 116 5.98 2.58 -12.27
CA LEU A 116 6.41 1.26 -12.71
C LEU A 116 5.27 0.24 -12.80
N LYS A 117 4.01 0.62 -12.55
CA LYS A 117 2.86 -0.29 -12.44
C LYS A 117 2.70 -1.28 -13.60
N GLU A 118 2.94 -0.87 -14.84
CA GLU A 118 2.88 -1.76 -16.01
C GLU A 118 4.03 -2.76 -16.03
N ARG A 119 5.25 -2.30 -15.71
CA ARG A 119 6.44 -3.16 -15.62
C ARG A 119 6.29 -4.22 -14.53
N ILE A 120 5.75 -3.80 -13.39
CA ILE A 120 5.39 -4.67 -12.27
C ILE A 120 4.30 -5.66 -12.74
N GLY A 121 3.24 -5.18 -13.40
CA GLY A 121 2.14 -6.00 -13.94
C GLY A 121 2.61 -7.09 -14.91
N LYS A 122 3.57 -6.79 -15.79
CA LYS A 122 4.16 -7.78 -16.71
C LYS A 122 4.72 -9.01 -15.98
N ILE A 123 5.26 -8.83 -14.78
CA ILE A 123 5.86 -9.92 -13.99
C ILE A 123 4.80 -10.85 -13.44
N PHE A 124 3.67 -10.31 -12.97
CA PHE A 124 2.54 -11.11 -12.51
C PHE A 124 1.90 -11.93 -13.64
N VAL A 125 1.98 -11.41 -14.86
CA VAL A 125 1.39 -12.03 -16.04
C VAL A 125 2.30 -13.07 -16.69
N ASN A 126 3.58 -12.72 -16.92
CA ASN A 126 4.54 -13.53 -17.66
C ASN A 126 5.83 -13.76 -16.82
N PRO A 127 5.75 -14.50 -15.70
CA PRO A 127 6.88 -14.68 -14.79
C PRO A 127 8.06 -15.45 -15.40
N ARG A 128 7.85 -16.18 -16.51
CA ARG A 128 8.89 -17.01 -17.14
C ARG A 128 9.66 -16.34 -18.29
N LYS A 129 9.11 -15.27 -18.88
CA LYS A 129 9.69 -14.62 -20.08
C LYS A 129 10.63 -13.46 -19.76
N ILE A 130 10.66 -13.00 -18.52
CA ILE A 130 11.21 -11.69 -18.21
C ILE A 130 12.63 -11.81 -17.61
N LYS A 131 13.64 -11.30 -18.34
CA LYS A 131 14.99 -10.98 -17.81
C LYS A 131 14.94 -9.98 -16.63
N GLN A 132 13.82 -9.29 -16.40
CA GLN A 132 13.58 -8.40 -15.25
C GLN A 132 13.18 -9.12 -13.95
N LEU A 133 12.99 -10.46 -13.93
CA LEU A 133 12.92 -11.19 -12.66
C LEU A 133 14.22 -11.04 -11.85
N VAL A 134 15.32 -10.68 -12.52
CA VAL A 134 16.63 -10.39 -11.92
C VAL A 134 16.64 -9.01 -11.23
N MET A 135 15.84 -8.04 -11.69
CA MET A 135 15.83 -6.67 -11.13
C MET A 135 15.02 -6.55 -9.84
N TRP A 136 14.03 -7.42 -9.62
CA TRP A 136 13.23 -7.42 -8.40
C TRP A 136 14.01 -7.81 -7.15
N PRO A 137 14.82 -8.87 -7.17
CA PRO A 137 15.80 -9.14 -6.13
C PRO A 137 16.74 -7.96 -5.90
N THR A 138 17.12 -7.21 -6.93
CA THR A 138 17.96 -6.00 -6.79
C THR A 138 17.20 -4.85 -6.13
N ALA A 139 15.93 -4.62 -6.48
CA ALA A 139 15.09 -3.61 -5.85
C ALA A 139 14.76 -3.98 -4.40
N LEU A 140 14.45 -5.25 -4.13
CA LEU A 140 14.24 -5.79 -2.80
C LEU A 140 15.52 -5.70 -1.96
N ALA A 141 16.68 -6.05 -2.55
CA ALA A 141 17.99 -5.87 -1.93
C ALA A 141 18.28 -4.39 -1.66
N GLY A 142 17.90 -3.48 -2.55
CA GLY A 142 17.97 -2.04 -2.33
C GLY A 142 17.14 -1.60 -1.12
N ILE A 143 15.89 -2.06 -1.02
CA ILE A 143 15.01 -1.79 0.14
C ILE A 143 15.64 -2.37 1.43
N ILE A 144 16.18 -3.59 1.37
CA ILE A 144 16.85 -4.24 2.50
C ILE A 144 18.11 -3.47 2.91
N ILE A 145 18.96 -3.07 1.97
CA ILE A 145 20.18 -2.29 2.23
C ILE A 145 19.84 -0.94 2.84
N ILE A 146 18.81 -0.25 2.33
CA ILE A 146 18.30 0.98 2.91
C ILE A 146 17.80 0.73 4.33
N GLY A 147 17.03 -0.35 4.56
CA GLY A 147 16.57 -0.74 5.89
C GLY A 147 17.72 -0.99 6.87
N ILE A 148 18.77 -1.70 6.43
CA ILE A 148 19.99 -1.94 7.22
C ILE A 148 20.73 -0.63 7.51
N ALA A 149 20.87 0.25 6.52
CA ALA A 149 21.52 1.55 6.70
C ALA A 149 20.79 2.41 7.72
N ILE A 150 19.45 2.43 7.67
CA ILE A 150 18.66 3.18 8.65
C ILE A 150 18.77 2.53 10.03
N MET A 151 18.70 1.19 10.15
CA MET A 151 18.93 0.50 11.42
C MET A 151 20.31 0.81 12.01
N ALA A 152 21.34 0.87 11.16
CA ALA A 152 22.70 1.19 11.58
C ALA A 152 22.80 2.62 12.13
N VAL A 153 22.21 3.60 11.45
CA VAL A 153 22.17 5.00 11.93
C VAL A 153 21.37 5.13 13.22
N LEU A 154 20.21 4.48 13.29
CA LEU A 154 19.35 4.51 14.47
C LEU A 154 20.05 3.86 15.67
N ARG A 155 20.77 2.74 15.51
CA ARG A 155 21.46 2.06 16.63
C ARG A 155 22.49 2.93 17.40
N PHE A 156 22.99 4.01 16.81
CA PHE A 156 23.87 4.98 17.48
C PHE A 156 23.11 6.05 18.28
N GLN A 157 21.79 6.06 18.20
CA GLN A 157 20.89 6.87 19.01
C GLN A 157 20.28 5.98 20.10
N SER A 158 19.88 6.57 21.23
CA SER A 158 19.15 5.86 22.28
C SER A 158 17.74 5.54 21.79
N VAL A 159 17.59 4.45 21.01
CA VAL A 159 16.31 4.17 20.34
C VAL A 159 15.45 3.23 21.14
N ASP A 160 14.15 3.47 21.03
CA ASP A 160 13.03 2.68 21.54
C ASP A 160 13.20 1.17 21.29
N GLU A 161 12.69 0.35 22.21
CA GLU A 161 12.78 -1.12 22.14
C GLU A 161 12.10 -1.68 20.87
N ASN A 162 11.18 -0.93 20.26
CA ASN A 162 10.33 -1.39 19.16
C ASN A 162 10.85 -1.08 17.75
N VAL A 163 12.08 -0.56 17.59
CA VAL A 163 12.63 -0.17 16.27
C VAL A 163 12.62 -1.31 15.25
N GLY A 164 12.98 -2.52 15.68
CA GLY A 164 13.02 -3.68 14.79
C GLY A 164 11.63 -3.97 14.17
N LEU A 165 10.58 -3.85 14.98
CA LEU A 165 9.21 -4.01 14.53
C LEU A 165 8.81 -2.89 13.57
N ALA A 166 9.15 -1.64 13.88
CA ALA A 166 8.85 -0.51 13.00
C ALA A 166 9.54 -0.61 11.63
N VAL A 167 10.80 -1.02 11.58
CA VAL A 167 11.54 -1.28 10.33
C VAL A 167 10.88 -2.41 9.53
N PHE A 168 10.50 -3.49 10.20
CA PHE A 168 9.80 -4.61 9.56
C PHE A 168 8.46 -4.19 8.95
N LEU A 169 7.64 -3.45 9.72
CA LEU A 169 6.37 -2.90 9.24
C LEU A 169 6.58 -1.92 8.07
N TYR A 170 7.62 -1.10 8.12
CA TYR A 170 8.00 -0.22 7.01
C TYR A 170 8.33 -1.00 5.74
N MET A 171 9.12 -2.07 5.84
CA MET A 171 9.44 -2.94 4.70
C MET A 171 8.18 -3.60 4.12
N LEU A 172 7.30 -4.14 4.98
CA LEU A 172 6.01 -4.70 4.56
C LEU A 172 5.15 -3.68 3.84
N GLY A 173 5.09 -2.45 4.37
CA GLY A 173 4.32 -1.37 3.79
C GLY A 173 4.85 -0.96 2.42
N VAL A 174 6.17 -0.76 2.28
CA VAL A 174 6.80 -0.46 0.99
C VAL A 174 6.57 -1.59 -0.01
N PHE A 175 6.77 -2.84 0.38
CA PHE A 175 6.52 -4.00 -0.49
C PHE A 175 5.06 -4.03 -0.98
N SER A 176 4.12 -3.69 -0.10
CA SER A 176 2.69 -3.65 -0.43
C SER A 176 2.35 -2.61 -1.49
N ILE A 177 3.11 -1.54 -1.65
CA ILE A 177 2.93 -0.57 -2.76
C ILE A 177 3.15 -1.28 -4.09
N PHE A 178 4.26 -2.02 -4.21
CA PHE A 178 4.64 -2.69 -5.45
C PHE A 178 3.68 -3.83 -5.79
N THR A 179 3.08 -4.48 -4.79
CA THR A 179 2.04 -5.47 -5.04
C THR A 179 0.68 -4.85 -5.32
N ALA A 180 0.38 -3.67 -4.76
CA ALA A 180 -0.87 -2.95 -5.00
C ALA A 180 -0.97 -2.42 -6.44
N THR A 181 0.09 -1.80 -6.94
CA THR A 181 0.03 -0.98 -8.15
C THR A 181 -0.47 -1.69 -9.43
N PRO A 182 -0.19 -2.99 -9.69
CA PRO A 182 -0.77 -3.72 -10.81
C PRO A 182 -2.29 -3.80 -10.78
N PHE A 183 -2.90 -3.86 -9.59
CA PHE A 183 -4.36 -3.93 -9.44
C PHE A 183 -5.06 -2.63 -9.89
N SER A 184 -4.33 -1.53 -10.08
CA SER A 184 -4.87 -0.31 -10.68
C SER A 184 -5.08 -0.42 -12.20
N LEU A 185 -4.39 -1.34 -12.88
CA LEU A 185 -4.43 -1.51 -14.34
C LEU A 185 -5.80 -1.98 -14.82
N THR A 186 -6.24 -1.48 -15.98
CA THR A 186 -7.48 -1.94 -16.62
C THR A 186 -7.29 -3.31 -17.26
N GLU A 187 -8.39 -4.02 -17.51
CA GLU A 187 -8.36 -5.33 -18.17
C GLU A 187 -7.72 -5.24 -19.56
N GLU A 188 -8.03 -4.20 -20.34
CA GLU A 188 -7.41 -3.95 -21.65
C GLU A 188 -5.88 -3.85 -21.58
N VAL A 189 -5.35 -3.12 -20.60
CA VAL A 189 -3.90 -3.02 -20.42
C VAL A 189 -3.34 -4.38 -20.00
N PHE A 190 -4.00 -5.09 -19.08
CA PHE A 190 -3.56 -6.39 -18.61
C PHE A 190 -3.49 -7.44 -19.73
N GLU A 191 -4.48 -7.47 -20.63
CA GLU A 191 -4.49 -8.36 -21.79
C GLU A 191 -3.41 -7.99 -22.81
N LYS A 192 -3.14 -6.68 -23.01
CA LYS A 192 -1.99 -6.24 -23.81
C LYS A 192 -0.67 -6.75 -23.22
N LEU A 193 -0.50 -6.68 -21.90
CA LEU A 193 0.72 -7.16 -21.22
C LEU A 193 0.90 -8.70 -21.31
N LYS A 194 -0.19 -9.47 -21.48
CA LYS A 194 -0.14 -10.93 -21.70
C LYS A 194 0.38 -11.30 -23.08
N ALA A 195 -0.02 -10.52 -24.09
CA ALA A 195 0.30 -10.77 -25.48
C ALA A 195 1.78 -10.47 -25.83
N GLU A 196 2.43 -9.61 -25.03
CA GLU A 196 3.88 -9.30 -25.09
C GLU A 196 4.74 -10.40 -24.43
#